data_AF-A0A3B0ZM35-F1
#
_entry.id   AF-A0A3B0ZM35-F1
#
_cell.length_a   1.000
_cell.length_b   1.000
_cell.length_c   1.000
_cell.angle_alpha   90.00
_cell.angle_beta   90.00
_cell.angle_gamma   90.00
#
_symmetry.space_group_name_H-M   'P 1'
#
loop_
_entity.id
_entity.type
_entity.pdbx_description
1 polymer ?
#
loop_
_entity_poly.entity_id
_entity_poly.type
_entity_poly.pdbx_seq_one_letter_code
_entity_poly.pdbx_strand_id
1 'polypeptide(L)' 'MSDWASGVLQQFGGDPEKINDSPQTAPSKRLLNKTDYLKTVHGPNIASEIGLTRLREKCQGFDGWMNELEALQE' A
#
# COMPACT_ATOMS: atom_id res chain seq x y z
N MET A 1 15.42 -5.72 14.08
CA MET A 1 14.36 -4.86 13.52
C MET A 1 13.25 -5.79 13.07
N SER A 2 12.00 -5.56 13.48
CA SER A 2 10.96 -6.58 13.35
C SER A 2 10.55 -6.77 11.90
N ASP A 3 11.00 -7.88 11.31
CA ASP A 3 10.81 -8.30 9.91
C ASP A 3 9.38 -8.78 9.61
N TRP A 4 8.40 -8.38 10.43
CA TRP A 4 7.02 -8.86 10.33
C TRP A 4 6.33 -8.34 9.07
N ALA A 5 6.67 -7.13 8.63
CA ALA A 5 6.08 -6.53 7.42
C ALA A 5 6.50 -7.33 6.17
N SER A 6 7.77 -7.72 6.08
CA SER A 6 8.29 -8.60 5.02
C SER A 6 7.61 -9.97 5.08
N GLY A 7 7.43 -10.52 6.28
CA GLY A 7 6.71 -11.79 6.47
C GLY A 7 5.26 -11.73 5.99
N VAL A 8 4.54 -10.64 6.29
CA VAL A 8 3.17 -10.43 5.77
C VAL A 8 3.19 -10.30 4.25
N LEU A 9 4.07 -9.48 3.68
CA LEU A 9 4.17 -9.33 2.22
C LEU A 9 4.45 -10.66 1.52
N GLN A 10 5.29 -11.51 2.11
CA GLN A 10 5.60 -12.84 1.58
C GLN A 10 4.39 -13.79 1.61
N GLN A 11 3.53 -13.71 2.64
CA GLN A 11 2.30 -14.51 2.71
C GLN A 11 1.35 -14.21 1.54
N PHE A 12 1.38 -12.98 1.03
CA PHE A 12 0.57 -12.56 -0.11
C PHE A 12 1.35 -12.62 -1.44
N GLY A 13 2.46 -13.37 -1.49
CA GLY A 13 3.21 -13.61 -2.71
C GLY A 13 3.99 -12.38 -3.22
N GLY A 14 4.33 -11.44 -2.33
CA GLY A 14 5.04 -10.22 -2.73
C GLY A 14 4.13 -9.12 -3.28
N ASP A 15 2.82 -9.33 -3.26
CA ASP A 15 1.82 -8.42 -3.82
C ASP A 15 1.17 -7.57 -2.72
N PRO A 16 1.43 -6.25 -2.67
CA PRO A 16 0.87 -5.36 -1.66
C PRO A 16 -0.65 -5.17 -1.79
N GLU A 17 -1.23 -5.34 -2.99
CA GLU A 17 -2.67 -5.15 -3.20
C GLU A 17 -3.48 -6.27 -2.54
N LYS A 18 -2.95 -7.49 -2.54
CA LYS A 18 -3.59 -8.67 -1.92
C LYS A 18 -3.59 -8.65 -0.40
N ILE A 19 -2.73 -7.83 0.23
CA ILE A 19 -2.69 -7.68 1.69
C ILE A 19 -3.99 -7.08 2.23
N ASN A 20 -4.75 -6.34 1.42
CA ASN A 20 -6.06 -5.80 1.79
C ASN A 20 -7.17 -6.87 1.68
N ASP A 21 -7.00 -7.96 2.42
CA ASP A 21 -7.82 -9.18 2.34
C ASP A 21 -9.13 -9.12 3.13
N SER A 22 -9.16 -8.44 4.28
CA SER A 22 -10.38 -8.25 5.06
C SER A 22 -10.39 -6.94 5.86
N PRO A 23 -11.57 -6.42 6.27
CA PRO A 23 -11.65 -5.23 7.11
C PRO A 23 -10.92 -5.35 8.46
N GLN A 24 -10.89 -6.56 9.03
CA GLN A 24 -10.26 -6.85 10.31
C GLN A 24 -8.74 -6.95 10.17
N THR A 25 -8.26 -7.45 9.03
CA THR A 25 -6.85 -7.64 8.78
C THR A 25 -6.23 -6.58 7.88
N ALA A 26 -6.98 -5.58 7.39
CA ALA A 26 -6.48 -4.54 6.49
C ALA A 26 -5.08 -3.98 6.88
N PRO A 27 -4.23 -3.59 5.92
CA PRO A 27 -2.86 -3.12 6.17
C PRO A 27 -2.78 -2.09 7.31
N SER A 28 -3.72 -1.16 7.34
CA SER A 28 -3.79 -0.14 8.38
C SER A 28 -4.07 -0.65 9.80
N LYS A 29 -4.83 -1.74 9.95
CA LYS A 29 -5.06 -2.40 11.25
C LYS A 29 -3.81 -3.15 11.71
N ARG A 30 -3.09 -3.78 10.77
CA ARG A 30 -1.78 -4.41 11.06
C ARG A 30 -0.77 -3.37 11.53
N LEU A 31 -0.66 -2.24 10.83
CA LEU A 31 0.23 -1.13 11.19
C LEU A 31 -0.14 -0.53 12.56
N LEU A 32 -1.42 -0.20 12.79
CA LEU A 32 -1.87 0.36 14.07
C LEU A 32 -1.55 -0.55 15.27
N ASN A 33 -1.60 -1.88 15.09
CA ASN A 33 -1.31 -2.84 16.16
C ASN A 33 0.20 -3.08 16.39
N LYS A 34 1.06 -2.66 15.46
CA LYS A 34 2.49 -2.98 15.47
C LYS A 34 3.39 -1.75 15.55
N THR A 35 2.86 -0.56 15.26
CA THR A 35 3.58 0.71 15.23
C THR A 35 2.66 1.87 15.63
N ASP A 36 3.22 3.05 15.86
CA ASP A 36 2.48 4.29 16.10
C ASP A 36 1.94 4.93 14.80
N TYR A 37 1.50 4.10 13.85
CA TYR A 37 1.07 4.56 12.53
C TYR A 37 -0.23 5.38 12.59
N LEU A 38 -0.15 6.62 12.11
CA LEU A 38 -1.29 7.51 11.94
C LEU A 38 -1.59 7.70 10.45
N LYS A 39 -2.76 7.25 10.01
CA LYS A 39 -3.18 7.31 8.59
C LYS A 39 -3.07 8.70 7.97
N THR A 40 -3.54 9.71 8.69
CA THR A 40 -3.65 11.08 8.21
C THR A 40 -2.32 11.80 8.14
N VAL A 41 -1.33 11.36 8.91
CA VAL A 41 -0.01 12.00 9.00
C VAL A 41 1.02 11.19 8.22
N HIS A 42 1.18 9.91 8.56
CA HIS A 42 2.21 9.06 7.98
C HIS A 42 1.83 8.58 6.57
N GLY A 43 0.53 8.41 6.27
CA GLY A 43 0.08 7.94 4.95
C GLY A 43 0.60 8.83 3.80
N PRO A 44 0.29 10.14 3.79
CA PRO A 44 0.77 11.05 2.76
C PRO A 44 2.30 11.15 2.70
N ASN A 45 2.97 11.19 3.86
CA ASN A 45 4.44 11.29 3.92
C ASN A 45 5.11 10.05 3.30
N ILE A 46 4.66 8.85 3.68
CA ILE A 46 5.19 7.60 3.12
C ILE A 46 4.93 7.53 1.61
N ALA A 47 3.73 7.91 1.15
CA ALA A 47 3.43 7.93 -0.28
C ALA A 47 4.34 8.92 -1.04
N SER A 48 4.60 10.08 -0.46
CA SER A 48 5.52 11.08 -1.02
C SER A 48 6.97 10.60 -1.06
N GLU A 49 7.42 9.86 -0.04
CA GLU A 49 8.78 9.31 0.04
C GLU A 49 9.00 8.16 -0.96
N ILE A 50 8.00 7.28 -1.13
CA ILE A 50 8.05 6.17 -2.09
C ILE A 50 7.99 6.70 -3.53
N GLY A 51 7.14 7.70 -3.76
CA GLY A 51 6.92 8.28 -5.08
C GLY A 51 5.95 7.50 -5.97
N LEU A 52 5.30 8.22 -6.89
CA LEU A 52 4.22 7.70 -7.71
C LEU A 52 4.66 6.56 -8.64
N THR A 53 5.83 6.68 -9.28
CA THR A 53 6.37 5.65 -10.18
C THR A 53 6.50 4.30 -9.48
N ARG A 54 7.05 4.30 -8.26
CA ARG A 54 7.26 3.06 -7.51
C ARG A 54 5.94 2.45 -7.02
N LEU A 55 4.98 3.29 -6.66
CA LEU A 55 3.63 2.84 -6.31
C LEU A 55 2.95 2.16 -7.50
N ARG A 56 3.03 2.75 -8.70
CA ARG A 56 2.51 2.16 -9.95
C ARG A 56 3.18 0.83 -10.30
N GLU A 57 4.50 0.73 -10.19
CA GLU A 57 5.23 -0.51 -10.45
C GLU A 57 4.80 -1.67 -9.53
N LYS A 58 4.51 -1.37 -8.27
CA LYS A 58 4.23 -2.38 -7.24
C LYS A 58 2.75 -2.70 -7.08
N CYS A 59 1.87 -1.79 -7.49
CA CYS A 59 0.43 -1.93 -7.38
C CYS A 59 -0.18 -1.83 -8.79
N GLN A 60 -0.36 -2.97 -9.45
CA GLN A 60 -0.79 -3.03 -10.84
C GLN A 60 -2.25 -2.58 -11.00
N GLY A 61 -3.12 -2.87 -10.03
CA GLY A 61 -4.49 -2.34 -10.00
C GLY A 61 -4.51 -0.81 -9.85
N PHE A 62 -3.65 -0.26 -9.00
CA PHE A 62 -3.50 1.20 -8.88
C PHE A 62 -2.98 1.85 -10.17
N ASP A 63 -1.99 1.25 -10.84
CA ASP A 63 -1.51 1.73 -12.14
C ASP A 63 -2.61 1.70 -13.21
N GLY A 64 -3.38 0.60 -13.27
CA GLY A 64 -4.53 0.49 -14.17
C GLY A 64 -5.55 1.59 -13.96
N TRP A 65 -5.96 1.83 -12.70
CA TRP A 65 -6.87 2.92 -12.35
C TRP A 65 -6.31 4.30 -12.70
N MET A 66 -5.03 4.53 -12.46
CA MET A 66 -4.38 5.79 -12.84
C MET A 66 -4.37 6.00 -14.35
N ASN A 67 -4.08 4.95 -15.13
CA ASN A 67 -4.12 5.02 -16.59
C ASN A 67 -5.53 5.31 -17.12
N GLU A 68 -6.57 4.73 -16.50
CA GLU A 68 -7.96 5.08 -16.79
C GLU A 68 -8.24 6.55 -16.51
N LEU A 69 -7.80 7.08 -15.36
CA LEU A 69 -7.97 8.50 -15.02
C LEU A 69 -7.24 9.45 -15.96
N GLU A 70 -6.01 9.12 -16.35
CA GLU A 70 -5.23 9.93 -17.29
C GLU A 70 -5.84 9.93 -18.69
N ALA A 71 -6.48 8.83 -19.09
CA ALA A 71 -7.22 8.73 -20.34
C ALA A 71 -8.54 9.53 -20.36
N LEU A 72 -9.04 9.95 -19.18
CA LEU A 72 -10.24 10.80 -19.07
C LEU A 72 -9.94 12.29 -19.23
N GLN A 73 -8.67 12.70 -19.32
CA GLN A 73 -8.31 14.08 -19.59
C GLN A 73 -8.48 14.36 -21.09
N GLU A 74 -9.57 15.08 -21.44
CA GLU A 74 -9.72 15.78 -22.73
C GLU A 74 -8.76 16.97 -22.86
#